data_AF-A0A9E2TU06-F1
#
_entry.id   AF-A0A9E2TU06-F1
#
_cell.length_a   1.000
_cell.length_b   1.000
_cell.length_c   1.000
_cell.angle_alpha   90.00
_cell.angle_beta   90.00
_cell.angle_gamma   90.00
#
_symmetry.space_group_name_H-M   'P 1'
#
loop_
_entity.id
_entity.type
_entity.pdbx_description
1 polymer ?
#
loop_
_entity_poly.entity_id
_entity_poly.type
_entity_poly.pdbx_seq_one_letter_code
_entity_poly.pdbx_strand_id
1 'polypeptide(L)'
;MNAFLLSLRDQQFGGAVTSGHLYRVGTPWDVSWDDRLPDFTLLTRGQRLTVFLHGYNNGLDEGRDKLVRFIGCLEQKGSTDLMLAVLWPGDSWANAIGNWAGALSYPSESRDADDSADNLLTWLVLHVHESARVAFVGHSLGCRVVMRAAQRMVRDVRVKKPILDRICLMAAAIDSDSLGKDEPTSYRDAAENADRIAVLASQEDRVLQGAYRLGDSVQSWWSFSGERSVRALGRYGPEGGPPEVLAKLESRMADPNRDIGHSDYLPPYPPSSPPAHRTKAESEQFVFEFLSRRPNPSWPAERP
;
A
#
# COMPACT_ATOMS: atom_id res chain seq x y z
N MET A 1 1.88 -9.25 19.55
CA MET A 1 1.95 -8.70 18.20
C MET A 1 2.84 -7.46 18.23
N ASN A 2 3.84 -7.39 17.35
CA ASN A 2 4.70 -6.22 17.15
C ASN A 2 4.06 -5.27 16.12
N ALA A 3 2.78 -4.95 16.32
CA ALA A 3 2.00 -4.17 15.37
C ALA A 3 1.34 -2.94 16.00
N PHE A 4 1.30 -1.91 15.17
CA PHE A 4 0.69 -0.63 15.42
C PHE A 4 -0.31 -0.33 14.32
N LEU A 5 -1.26 0.53 14.64
CA LEU A 5 -2.25 1.06 13.72
C LEU A 5 -2.10 2.59 13.71
N LEU A 6 -1.92 3.17 12.54
CA LEU A 6 -1.97 4.62 12.32
C LEU A 6 -3.27 4.96 11.60
N SER A 7 -4.17 5.65 12.28
CA SER A 7 -5.41 6.14 11.65
C SER A 7 -5.23 7.57 11.17
N LEU A 8 -5.15 7.76 9.85
CA LEU A 8 -5.18 9.06 9.16
C LEU A 8 -6.62 9.51 8.85
N ARG A 9 -7.61 8.94 9.52
CA ARG A 9 -9.04 9.22 9.37
C ARG A 9 -9.70 9.45 10.73
N ASP A 10 -10.76 10.25 10.74
CA ASP A 10 -11.57 10.59 11.92
C ASP A 10 -12.94 9.91 11.96
N GLN A 11 -13.36 9.29 10.85
CA GLN A 11 -14.67 8.66 10.68
C GLN A 11 -14.56 7.21 10.23
N GLN A 12 -15.63 6.44 10.45
CA GLN A 12 -15.70 5.03 10.05
C GLN A 12 -15.69 4.85 8.52
N PHE A 13 -16.34 5.77 7.80
CA PHE A 13 -16.39 5.81 6.32
C PHE A 13 -16.22 7.26 5.85
N GLY A 14 -15.44 7.49 4.78
CA GLY A 14 -15.04 8.85 4.38
C GLY A 14 -14.37 9.64 5.50
N GLY A 15 -14.60 10.96 5.51
CA GLY A 15 -14.03 11.90 6.48
C GLY A 15 -12.82 12.65 5.93
N ALA A 16 -12.29 13.58 6.72
CA ALA A 16 -11.09 14.31 6.34
C ALA A 16 -9.84 13.47 6.64
N VAL A 17 -8.78 13.64 5.85
CA VAL A 17 -7.47 13.11 6.20
C VAL A 17 -6.94 13.84 7.44
N THR A 18 -6.60 13.11 8.49
CA THR A 18 -6.09 13.65 9.76
C THR A 18 -4.57 13.54 9.84
N SER A 19 -3.97 14.21 10.83
CA SER A 19 -2.53 14.13 11.11
C SER A 19 -2.06 12.76 11.63
N GLY A 20 -2.99 11.85 11.93
CA GLY A 20 -2.68 10.51 12.41
C GLY A 20 -2.82 10.32 13.92
N HIS A 21 -3.56 9.29 14.31
CA HIS A 21 -3.60 8.75 15.67
C HIS A 21 -2.95 7.37 15.70
N LEU A 22 -2.01 7.17 16.62
CA LEU A 22 -1.29 5.92 16.79
C LEU A 22 -1.97 5.05 17.84
N TYR A 23 -2.15 3.77 17.51
CA TYR A 23 -2.61 2.75 18.42
C TYR A 23 -1.66 1.57 18.40
N ARG A 24 -1.51 0.88 19.53
CA ARG A 24 -0.95 -0.48 19.54
C ARG A 24 -2.07 -1.46 19.32
N VAL A 25 -1.84 -2.39 18.38
CA VAL A 25 -2.82 -3.42 18.04
C VAL A 25 -3.01 -4.35 19.24
N GLY A 26 -4.27 -4.56 19.61
CA GLY A 26 -4.63 -5.39 20.76
C GLY A 26 -5.88 -6.24 20.51
N THR A 27 -6.09 -7.19 21.43
CA THR A 27 -7.28 -8.03 21.50
C THR A 27 -7.82 -7.93 22.94
N PRO A 28 -9.08 -7.51 23.17
CA PRO A 28 -10.14 -7.28 22.18
C PRO A 28 -10.11 -5.92 21.46
N TRP A 29 -9.36 -4.93 21.95
CA TRP A 29 -9.36 -3.58 21.41
C TRP A 29 -7.93 -3.06 21.21
N ASP A 30 -7.78 -2.10 20.29
CA ASP A 30 -6.55 -1.35 20.15
C ASP A 30 -6.44 -0.30 21.26
N VAL A 31 -5.22 0.01 21.66
CA VAL A 31 -4.92 0.95 22.75
C VAL A 31 -4.25 2.18 22.14
N SER A 32 -4.77 3.38 22.40
CA SER A 32 -4.14 4.63 21.96
C SER A 32 -2.71 4.74 22.52
N TRP A 33 -1.81 5.24 21.70
CA TRP A 33 -0.37 5.39 21.95
C TRP A 33 0.13 6.79 21.61
N ASP A 34 -0.77 7.77 21.47
CA ASP A 34 -0.41 9.15 21.14
C ASP A 34 0.44 9.81 22.24
N ASP A 35 0.21 9.45 23.51
CA ASP A 35 1.03 9.88 24.65
C ASP A 35 2.40 9.20 24.71
N ARG A 36 2.62 8.16 23.88
CA ARG A 36 3.85 7.36 23.80
C ARG A 36 4.54 7.45 22.44
N LEU A 37 4.31 8.52 21.68
CA LEU A 37 5.02 8.76 20.43
C LEU A 37 6.56 8.77 20.60
N PRO A 38 7.17 9.36 21.66
CA PRO A 38 8.60 9.26 21.87
C PRO A 38 9.10 7.82 22.06
N ASP A 39 8.33 6.98 22.75
CA ASP A 39 8.65 5.57 22.94
C ASP A 39 8.56 4.82 21.60
N PHE A 40 7.55 5.11 20.78
CA PHE A 40 7.44 4.57 19.44
C PHE A 40 8.65 4.96 18.57
N THR A 41 9.09 6.22 18.61
CA THR A 41 10.32 6.65 17.94
C THR A 41 11.52 5.84 18.40
N LEU A 42 11.70 5.64 19.71
CA LEU A 42 12.79 4.81 20.24
C LEU A 42 12.69 3.34 19.80
N LEU A 43 11.48 2.77 19.74
CA LEU A 43 11.26 1.40 19.25
C LEU A 43 11.68 1.23 17.79
N THR A 44 11.53 2.26 16.95
CA THR A 44 11.94 2.20 15.53
C THR A 44 13.46 2.32 15.33
N ARG A 45 14.23 2.73 16.35
CA ARG A 45 15.66 3.05 16.22
C ARG A 45 16.48 1.84 15.74
N GLY A 46 16.99 1.93 14.51
CA GLY A 46 17.81 0.88 13.90
C GLY A 46 17.02 -0.37 13.50
N GLN A 47 15.70 -0.34 13.65
CA GLN A 47 14.80 -1.42 13.27
C GLN A 47 14.27 -1.20 11.85
N ARG A 48 13.66 -2.24 11.27
CA ARG A 48 12.79 -2.09 10.11
C ARG A 48 11.35 -1.87 10.57
N LEU A 49 10.74 -0.80 10.08
CA LEU A 49 9.32 -0.51 10.17
C LEU A 49 8.66 -0.88 8.83
N THR A 50 7.80 -1.88 8.83
CA THR A 50 7.04 -2.27 7.64
C THR A 50 5.64 -1.68 7.71
N VAL A 51 5.33 -0.80 6.76
CA VAL A 51 4.11 0.01 6.70
C VAL A 51 3.16 -0.59 5.67
N PHE A 52 1.94 -0.92 6.09
CA PHE A 52 0.92 -1.59 5.28
C PHE A 52 -0.23 -0.65 4.95
N LEU A 53 -0.66 -0.62 3.69
CA LEU A 53 -1.78 0.20 3.23
C LEU A 53 -2.81 -0.65 2.49
N HIS A 54 -4.07 -0.49 2.88
CA HIS A 54 -5.21 -1.09 2.17
C HIS A 54 -5.58 -0.27 0.92
N GLY A 55 -6.38 -0.87 0.04
CA GLY A 55 -6.92 -0.24 -1.16
C GLY A 55 -8.15 0.64 -0.93
N TYR A 56 -8.82 1.00 -2.03
CA TYR A 56 -10.08 1.74 -2.01
C TYR A 56 -11.25 0.89 -1.48
N ASN A 57 -12.29 1.58 -1.01
CA ASN A 57 -13.55 1.04 -0.50
C ASN A 57 -13.40 0.12 0.71
N ASN A 58 -12.52 0.49 1.64
CA ASN A 58 -12.41 -0.17 2.94
C ASN A 58 -12.76 0.85 4.03
N GLY A 59 -13.83 0.59 4.78
CA GLY A 59 -14.12 1.30 6.02
C GLY A 59 -13.07 1.03 7.09
N LEU A 60 -13.14 1.75 8.20
CA LEU A 60 -12.20 1.63 9.31
C LEU A 60 -12.04 0.16 9.78
N ASP A 61 -13.15 -0.54 10.00
CA ASP A 61 -13.14 -1.92 10.51
C ASP A 61 -12.58 -2.92 9.49
N GLU A 62 -12.97 -2.78 8.23
CA GLU A 62 -12.50 -3.65 7.14
C GLU A 62 -11.00 -3.44 6.87
N GLY A 63 -10.56 -2.18 6.77
CA GLY A 63 -9.15 -1.84 6.59
C GLY A 63 -8.30 -2.37 7.75
N ARG A 64 -8.78 -2.20 8.99
CA ARG A 64 -8.12 -2.74 10.17
C ARG A 64 -8.04 -4.27 10.13
N ASP A 65 -9.16 -4.97 9.92
CA ASP A 65 -9.18 -6.45 9.93
C ASP A 65 -8.22 -7.03 8.88
N LYS A 66 -8.29 -6.53 7.64
CA LYS A 66 -7.44 -7.00 6.55
C LYS A 66 -5.96 -6.81 6.85
N LEU A 67 -5.56 -5.61 7.26
CA LEU A 67 -4.15 -5.30 7.50
C LEU A 67 -3.61 -6.02 8.74
N VAL A 68 -4.35 -6.03 9.85
CA VAL A 68 -3.93 -6.71 11.09
C VAL A 68 -3.84 -8.22 10.89
N ARG A 69 -4.77 -8.84 10.15
CA ARG A 69 -4.68 -10.27 9.83
C ARG A 69 -3.53 -10.57 8.88
N PHE A 70 -3.25 -9.70 7.91
CA PHE A 70 -2.10 -9.87 7.02
C PHE A 70 -0.76 -9.78 7.80
N ILE A 71 -0.65 -8.82 8.72
CA ILE A 71 0.43 -8.73 9.71
C ILE A 71 0.56 -10.04 10.49
N GLY A 72 -0.55 -10.59 10.98
CA GLY A 72 -0.57 -11.88 11.68
C GLY A 72 -0.05 -13.04 10.81
N CYS A 73 -0.37 -13.06 9.51
CA CYS A 73 0.20 -14.05 8.58
C CYS A 73 1.73 -13.92 8.46
N LEU A 74 2.27 -12.69 8.45
CA LEU A 74 3.72 -12.47 8.40
C LEU A 74 4.42 -12.84 9.71
N GLU A 75 3.79 -12.56 10.87
CA GLU A 75 4.29 -13.01 12.18
C GLU A 75 4.33 -14.55 12.26
N GLN A 76 3.29 -15.24 11.78
CA GLN A 76 3.26 -16.72 11.72
C GLN A 76 4.37 -17.31 10.84
N LYS A 77 4.84 -16.56 9.83
CA LYS A 77 6.00 -16.94 9.01
C LYS A 77 7.34 -16.61 9.66
N GLY A 78 7.34 -15.95 10.82
CA GLY A 78 8.54 -15.61 11.58
C GLY A 78 9.06 -14.20 11.35
N SER A 79 8.24 -13.28 10.82
CA SER A 79 8.65 -11.88 10.72
C SER A 79 8.84 -11.27 12.12
N THR A 80 9.92 -10.50 12.27
CA THR A 80 10.29 -9.81 13.52
C THR A 80 10.22 -8.29 13.37
N ASP A 81 9.78 -7.80 12.21
CA ASP A 81 9.65 -6.38 11.92
C ASP A 81 8.70 -5.69 12.90
N LEU A 82 8.94 -4.41 13.14
CA LEU A 82 7.92 -3.53 13.68
C LEU A 82 6.92 -3.25 12.55
N MET A 83 5.63 -3.52 12.76
CA MET A 83 4.62 -3.41 11.71
C MET A 83 3.65 -2.25 11.98
N LEU A 84 3.30 -1.50 10.95
CA LEU A 84 2.38 -0.37 11.03
C LEU A 84 1.30 -0.50 9.96
N ALA A 85 0.07 -0.84 10.37
CA ALA A 85 -1.09 -0.75 9.51
C ALA A 85 -1.57 0.70 9.42
N VAL A 86 -1.74 1.23 8.22
CA VAL A 86 -2.21 2.61 8.02
C VAL A 86 -3.64 2.57 7.49
N LEU A 87 -4.54 3.22 8.22
CA LEU A 87 -5.92 3.44 7.80
C LEU A 87 -6.04 4.85 7.24
N TRP A 88 -6.55 4.95 6.02
CA TRP A 88 -6.76 6.23 5.35
C TRP A 88 -8.20 6.28 4.81
N PRO A 89 -8.78 7.48 4.61
CA PRO A 89 -10.16 7.63 4.14
C PRO A 89 -10.26 7.32 2.64
N GLY A 90 -9.92 6.09 2.25
CA GLY A 90 -9.99 5.58 0.89
C GLY A 90 -11.37 5.02 0.56
N ASP A 91 -12.44 5.61 1.07
CA ASP A 91 -13.82 5.18 0.92
C ASP A 91 -14.78 6.36 1.15
N SER A 92 -16.07 6.17 0.91
CA SER A 92 -17.07 7.23 1.10
C SER A 92 -18.34 6.69 1.76
N TRP A 93 -19.09 7.59 2.43
CA TRP A 93 -20.40 7.24 2.99
C TRP A 93 -21.39 6.75 1.93
N ALA A 94 -21.28 7.27 0.70
CA ALA A 94 -22.12 6.85 -0.42
C ALA A 94 -21.88 5.39 -0.81
N ASN A 95 -20.63 4.92 -0.71
CA ASN A 95 -20.29 3.51 -0.93
C ASN A 95 -20.79 2.60 0.20
N ALA A 96 -20.72 3.08 1.44
CA ALA A 96 -21.16 2.33 2.62
C ALA A 96 -22.66 1.99 2.61
N ILE A 97 -23.48 2.83 1.97
CA ILE A 97 -24.94 2.63 1.83
C ILE A 97 -25.35 1.96 0.49
N GLY A 98 -24.40 1.41 -0.27
CA GLY A 98 -24.66 0.67 -1.50
C GLY A 98 -25.12 1.52 -2.69
N ASN A 99 -24.97 2.85 -2.60
CA ASN A 99 -25.33 3.72 -3.70
C ASN A 99 -24.14 3.83 -4.67
N TRP A 100 -24.17 3.03 -5.73
CA TRP A 100 -23.21 3.10 -6.84
C TRP A 100 -23.23 4.44 -7.59
N ALA A 101 -24.23 5.32 -7.38
CA ALA A 101 -24.16 6.73 -7.81
C ALA A 101 -23.10 7.53 -7.03
N GLY A 102 -22.58 6.98 -5.92
CA GLY A 102 -21.36 7.43 -5.22
C GLY A 102 -20.07 7.14 -5.98
N ALA A 103 -20.10 6.32 -7.03
CA ALA A 103 -18.99 6.17 -7.98
C ALA A 103 -18.74 7.43 -8.84
N LEU A 104 -19.34 8.57 -8.50
CA LEU A 104 -19.09 9.90 -9.07
C LEU A 104 -18.23 10.80 -8.14
N SER A 105 -17.81 10.32 -6.94
CA SER A 105 -16.94 11.07 -6.00
C SER A 105 -15.43 10.93 -6.25
N TYR A 106 -14.99 10.18 -7.26
CA TYR A 106 -13.57 9.86 -7.47
C TYR A 106 -12.57 11.05 -7.58
N PRO A 107 -12.95 12.28 -8.01
CA PRO A 107 -12.02 13.42 -7.94
C PRO A 107 -11.58 13.80 -6.52
N SER A 108 -12.43 13.58 -5.50
CA SER A 108 -12.04 13.81 -4.10
C SER A 108 -11.12 12.71 -3.60
N GLU A 109 -11.31 11.48 -4.03
CA GLU A 109 -10.58 10.31 -3.51
C GLU A 109 -9.12 10.24 -3.99
N SER A 110 -8.84 10.73 -5.21
CA SER A 110 -7.46 10.95 -5.65
C SER A 110 -6.76 12.03 -4.81
N ARG A 111 -7.50 13.04 -4.34
CA ARG A 111 -6.97 14.04 -3.39
C ARG A 111 -6.80 13.42 -2.01
N ASP A 112 -7.74 12.62 -1.53
CA ASP A 112 -7.63 11.94 -0.24
C ASP A 112 -6.43 10.99 -0.21
N ALA A 113 -6.13 10.27 -1.31
CA ALA A 113 -4.92 9.45 -1.42
C ALA A 113 -3.64 10.30 -1.40
N ASP A 114 -3.66 11.45 -2.05
CA ASP A 114 -2.52 12.37 -2.09
C ASP A 114 -2.29 13.05 -0.74
N ASP A 115 -3.35 13.55 -0.10
CA ASP A 115 -3.35 14.14 1.24
C ASP A 115 -2.97 13.10 2.30
N SER A 116 -3.42 11.85 2.15
CA SER A 116 -3.02 10.74 3.01
C SER A 116 -1.54 10.42 2.86
N ALA A 117 -0.98 10.50 1.65
CA ALA A 117 0.45 10.31 1.44
C ALA A 117 1.26 11.42 2.12
N ASP A 118 0.77 12.65 2.03
CA ASP A 118 1.40 13.84 2.60
C ASP A 118 1.38 13.80 4.13
N ASN A 119 0.25 13.39 4.73
CA ASN A 119 0.14 13.19 6.18
C ASN A 119 0.91 11.96 6.67
N LEU A 120 0.90 10.85 5.92
CA LEU A 120 1.73 9.68 6.23
C LEU A 120 3.22 10.06 6.24
N LEU A 121 3.70 10.76 5.21
CA LEU A 121 5.08 11.21 5.15
C LEU A 121 5.42 12.12 6.33
N THR A 122 4.58 13.10 6.61
CA THR A 122 4.77 14.03 7.74
C THR A 122 4.86 13.26 9.05
N TRP A 123 3.95 12.31 9.28
CA TRP A 123 3.94 11.48 10.48
C TRP A 123 5.21 10.62 10.60
N LEU A 124 5.64 9.98 9.51
CA LEU A 124 6.88 9.18 9.50
C LEU A 124 8.11 10.04 9.81
N VAL A 125 8.22 11.24 9.24
CA VAL A 125 9.35 12.15 9.51
C VAL A 125 9.36 12.63 10.95
N LEU A 126 8.20 12.86 11.57
CA LEU A 126 8.10 13.35 12.94
C LEU A 126 8.29 12.26 14.00
N HIS A 127 7.87 11.02 13.71
CA HIS A 127 7.70 9.99 14.75
C HIS A 127 8.51 8.71 14.52
N VAL A 128 9.15 8.54 13.35
CA VAL A 128 10.04 7.41 13.09
C VAL A 128 11.48 7.88 13.16
N HIS A 129 12.31 7.13 13.88
CA HIS A 129 13.71 7.47 14.07
C HIS A 129 14.46 7.47 12.73
N GLU A 130 15.37 8.43 12.53
CA GLU A 130 16.12 8.62 11.28
C GLU A 130 16.94 7.39 10.84
N SER A 131 17.38 6.58 11.80
CA SER A 131 18.13 5.34 11.53
C SER A 131 17.24 4.12 11.27
N ALA A 132 15.92 4.28 11.31
CA ALA A 132 14.99 3.21 10.97
C ALA A 132 14.99 2.99 9.45
N ARG A 133 14.75 1.75 9.04
CA ARG A 133 14.47 1.39 7.64
C ARG A 133 12.96 1.28 7.47
N VAL A 134 12.38 2.03 6.53
CA VAL A 134 10.94 1.98 6.25
C VAL A 134 10.73 1.16 4.99
N ALA A 135 10.01 0.05 5.13
CA ALA A 135 9.50 -0.73 4.00
C ALA A 135 8.00 -0.48 3.86
N PHE A 136 7.50 -0.45 2.62
CA PHE A 136 6.08 -0.26 2.33
C PHE A 136 5.49 -1.50 1.65
N VAL A 137 4.25 -1.81 2.00
CA VAL A 137 3.42 -2.82 1.33
C VAL A 137 2.06 -2.17 1.05
N GLY A 138 1.79 -1.88 -0.21
CA GLY A 138 0.54 -1.27 -0.66
C GLY A 138 -0.33 -2.26 -1.42
N HIS A 139 -1.64 -2.12 -1.27
CA HIS A 139 -2.63 -2.78 -2.11
C HIS A 139 -3.44 -1.76 -2.92
N SER A 140 -3.68 -2.02 -4.21
CA SER A 140 -4.59 -1.24 -5.04
C SER A 140 -4.27 0.27 -5.03
N LEU A 141 -5.22 1.12 -4.65
CA LEU A 141 -5.04 2.58 -4.55
C LEU A 141 -4.12 2.97 -3.39
N GLY A 142 -3.95 2.12 -2.37
CA GLY A 142 -2.93 2.29 -1.34
C GLY A 142 -1.51 2.31 -1.91
N CYS A 143 -1.28 1.72 -3.09
CA CYS A 143 -0.01 1.84 -3.81
C CYS A 143 0.29 3.28 -4.24
N ARG A 144 -0.74 4.10 -4.58
CA ARG A 144 -0.56 5.53 -4.88
C ARG A 144 -0.07 6.26 -3.63
N VAL A 145 -0.70 6.01 -2.49
CA VAL A 145 -0.33 6.61 -1.20
C VAL A 145 1.12 6.26 -0.86
N VAL A 146 1.51 4.99 -0.97
CA VAL A 146 2.89 4.52 -0.78
C VAL A 146 3.86 5.24 -1.70
N MET A 147 3.61 5.20 -3.02
CA MET A 147 4.58 5.69 -3.99
C MET A 147 4.72 7.22 -3.94
N ARG A 148 3.62 7.94 -3.68
CA ARG A 148 3.68 9.39 -3.45
C ARG A 148 4.42 9.73 -2.17
N ALA A 149 4.14 9.05 -1.05
CA ALA A 149 4.86 9.29 0.20
C ALA A 149 6.37 9.04 0.03
N ALA A 150 6.75 7.96 -0.65
CA ALA A 150 8.14 7.63 -0.96
C ALA A 150 8.79 8.66 -1.91
N GLN A 151 8.09 9.07 -2.96
CA GLN A 151 8.57 10.07 -3.92
C GLN A 151 8.83 11.41 -3.22
N ARG A 152 7.88 11.89 -2.42
CA ARG A 152 8.03 13.12 -1.64
C ARG A 152 9.07 13.00 -0.54
N MET A 153 9.19 11.83 0.10
CA MET A 153 10.27 11.56 1.06
C MET A 153 11.62 11.83 0.43
N VAL A 154 11.85 11.34 -0.79
CA VAL A 154 13.10 11.53 -1.54
C VAL A 154 13.25 12.98 -2.00
N ARG A 155 12.24 13.52 -2.70
CA ARG A 155 12.29 14.81 -3.37
C ARG A 155 12.24 16.03 -2.46
N ASP A 156 11.48 15.99 -1.37
CA ASP A 156 11.12 17.20 -0.62
C ASP A 156 11.78 17.27 0.75
N VAL A 157 11.97 16.12 1.42
CA VAL A 157 12.45 16.10 2.81
C VAL A 157 13.97 16.29 2.85
N ARG A 158 14.40 17.42 3.42
CA ARG A 158 15.82 17.79 3.61
C ARG A 158 16.32 17.62 5.04
N VAL A 159 15.40 17.38 5.97
CA VAL A 159 15.72 17.07 7.37
C VAL A 159 16.08 15.60 7.53
N LYS A 160 16.57 15.24 8.71
CA LYS A 160 16.79 13.85 9.07
C LYS A 160 15.46 13.09 8.99
N LYS A 161 15.51 11.94 8.32
CA LYS A 161 14.34 11.13 7.96
C LYS A 161 14.72 9.65 7.94
N PRO A 162 13.76 8.74 8.10
CA PRO A 162 14.02 7.31 7.96
C PRO A 162 14.56 6.95 6.57
N ILE A 163 15.25 5.80 6.49
CA ILE A 163 15.82 5.29 5.26
C ILE A 163 14.75 4.52 4.48
N LEU A 164 14.51 4.90 3.23
CA LEU A 164 13.62 4.14 2.34
C LEU A 164 14.27 2.77 2.01
N ASP A 165 13.63 1.70 2.44
CA ASP A 165 14.10 0.32 2.23
C ASP A 165 13.39 -0.30 1.03
N ARG A 166 12.36 -1.12 1.26
CA ARG A 166 11.70 -1.90 0.21
C ARG A 166 10.28 -1.43 -0.05
N ILE A 167 9.80 -1.58 -1.27
CA ILE A 167 8.41 -1.26 -1.63
C ILE A 167 7.80 -2.49 -2.30
N CYS A 168 6.67 -3.00 -1.80
CA CYS A 168 5.90 -4.04 -2.46
C CYS A 168 4.52 -3.49 -2.85
N LEU A 169 4.20 -3.61 -4.14
CA LEU A 169 2.98 -3.09 -4.74
C LEU A 169 2.10 -4.25 -5.21
N MET A 170 0.95 -4.46 -4.58
CA MET A 170 0.04 -5.55 -4.89
C MET A 170 -1.19 -5.02 -5.60
N ALA A 171 -1.53 -5.56 -6.78
CA ALA A 171 -2.66 -5.08 -7.59
C ALA A 171 -2.68 -3.55 -7.78
N ALA A 172 -1.50 -2.95 -7.97
CA ALA A 172 -1.30 -1.51 -7.95
C ALA A 172 -2.20 -0.72 -8.93
N ALA A 173 -2.99 0.21 -8.39
CA ALA A 173 -3.86 1.10 -9.16
C ALA A 173 -3.15 2.41 -9.56
N ILE A 174 -1.97 2.28 -10.17
CA ILE A 174 -1.15 3.36 -10.75
C ILE A 174 -0.70 2.94 -12.17
N ASP A 175 -0.28 3.90 -12.99
CA ASP A 175 0.11 3.62 -14.38
C ASP A 175 1.31 2.66 -14.44
N SER A 176 1.31 1.74 -15.42
CA SER A 176 2.37 0.74 -15.63
C SER A 176 3.75 1.34 -15.90
N ASP A 177 3.82 2.53 -16.47
CA ASP A 177 5.08 3.24 -16.78
C ASP A 177 5.49 4.26 -15.70
N SER A 178 4.71 4.39 -14.63
CA SER A 178 4.93 5.39 -13.58
C SER A 178 6.24 5.21 -12.81
N LEU A 179 6.84 4.02 -12.81
CA LEU A 179 8.13 3.77 -12.15
C LEU A 179 9.32 4.29 -12.96
N GLY A 180 9.15 4.54 -14.26
CA GLY A 180 10.25 4.80 -15.19
C GLY A 180 10.18 6.15 -15.92
N LYS A 181 9.00 6.77 -16.01
CA LYS A 181 8.82 8.07 -16.68
C LYS A 181 9.64 9.18 -16.04
N ASP A 182 10.11 10.12 -16.85
CA ASP A 182 10.81 11.31 -16.38
C ASP A 182 9.85 12.51 -16.34
N GLU A 183 8.87 12.44 -15.43
CA GLU A 183 7.83 13.46 -15.28
C GLU A 183 7.60 13.80 -13.80
N PRO A 184 7.11 15.00 -13.46
CA PRO A 184 6.86 15.38 -12.07
C PRO A 184 5.91 14.44 -11.32
N THR A 185 5.01 13.78 -12.04
CA THR A 185 4.00 12.88 -11.49
C THR A 185 4.43 11.41 -11.51
N SER A 186 5.60 11.10 -12.09
CA SER A 186 6.15 9.75 -12.07
C SER A 186 6.78 9.43 -10.71
N TYR A 187 6.80 8.16 -10.35
CA TYR A 187 7.43 7.67 -9.14
C TYR A 187 8.88 7.23 -9.34
N ARG A 188 9.54 7.76 -10.39
CA ARG A 188 10.93 7.41 -10.73
C ARG A 188 11.89 7.66 -9.56
N ASP A 189 11.82 8.82 -8.91
CA ASP A 189 12.70 9.13 -7.76
C ASP A 189 12.53 8.15 -6.60
N ALA A 190 11.30 7.74 -6.30
CA ALA A 190 11.03 6.72 -5.29
C ALA A 190 11.65 5.39 -5.72
N ALA A 191 11.50 5.03 -6.99
CA ALA A 191 12.00 3.78 -7.54
C ALA A 191 13.53 3.70 -7.58
N GLU A 192 14.19 4.81 -7.91
CA GLU A 192 15.64 4.93 -7.91
C GLU A 192 16.24 4.89 -6.50
N ASN A 193 15.52 5.37 -5.49
CA ASN A 193 16.04 5.48 -4.13
C ASN A 193 15.65 4.33 -3.21
N ALA A 194 14.61 3.55 -3.54
CA ALA A 194 14.33 2.30 -2.85
C ALA A 194 15.49 1.29 -3.03
N ASP A 195 15.72 0.44 -2.04
CA ASP A 195 16.65 -0.70 -2.11
C ASP A 195 16.17 -1.72 -3.14
N ARG A 196 14.89 -2.08 -3.06
CA ARG A 196 14.19 -2.99 -3.96
C ARG A 196 12.71 -2.63 -4.08
N ILE A 197 12.14 -2.89 -5.25
CA ILE A 197 10.69 -2.78 -5.49
C ILE A 197 10.19 -4.14 -5.95
N ALA A 198 9.02 -4.54 -5.46
CA ALA A 198 8.29 -5.67 -5.98
C ALA A 198 6.92 -5.25 -6.50
N VAL A 199 6.48 -5.87 -7.59
CA VAL A 199 5.15 -5.70 -8.16
C VAL A 199 4.51 -7.07 -8.29
N LEU A 200 3.36 -7.27 -7.65
CA LEU A 200 2.53 -8.45 -7.83
C LEU A 200 1.31 -8.07 -8.68
N ALA A 201 1.26 -8.59 -9.90
CA ALA A 201 0.26 -8.22 -10.90
C ALA A 201 -0.56 -9.43 -11.37
N SER A 202 -1.79 -9.18 -11.85
CA SER A 202 -2.65 -10.20 -12.43
C SER A 202 -3.47 -9.68 -13.61
N GLN A 203 -3.44 -10.41 -14.73
CA GLN A 203 -4.31 -10.15 -15.88
C GLN A 203 -5.76 -10.60 -15.65
N GLU A 204 -6.08 -11.26 -14.54
CA GLU A 204 -7.46 -11.61 -14.16
C GLU A 204 -8.10 -10.53 -13.27
N ASP A 205 -7.38 -9.44 -12.96
CA ASP A 205 -7.91 -8.33 -12.20
C ASP A 205 -8.92 -7.50 -13.02
N ARG A 206 -10.20 -7.85 -12.88
CA ARG A 206 -11.34 -7.20 -13.56
C ARG A 206 -11.63 -5.79 -13.04
N VAL A 207 -11.27 -5.48 -11.78
CA VAL A 207 -11.47 -4.14 -11.22
C VAL A 207 -10.55 -3.16 -11.94
N LEU A 208 -9.27 -3.49 -12.05
CA LEU A 208 -8.31 -2.69 -12.81
C LEU A 208 -8.62 -2.67 -14.30
N GLN A 209 -9.13 -3.78 -14.86
CA GLN A 209 -9.59 -3.82 -16.25
C GLN A 209 -10.72 -2.81 -16.51
N GLY A 210 -11.73 -2.76 -15.65
CA GLY A 210 -12.85 -1.83 -15.78
C GLY A 210 -12.41 -0.39 -15.57
N ALA A 211 -11.63 -0.12 -14.51
CA ALA A 211 -11.16 1.21 -14.16
C ALA A 211 -10.33 1.87 -15.27
N TYR A 212 -9.43 1.11 -15.93
CA TYR A 212 -8.55 1.64 -16.98
C TYR A 212 -9.16 1.60 -18.40
N ARG A 213 -10.20 0.78 -18.66
CA ARG A 213 -10.87 0.73 -19.98
C ARG A 213 -11.84 1.88 -20.25
N LEU A 214 -12.45 2.46 -19.22
CA LEU A 214 -13.46 3.52 -19.36
C LEU A 214 -12.85 4.92 -19.63
N GLY A 215 -11.69 4.95 -20.30
CA GLY A 215 -10.76 6.08 -20.44
C GLY A 215 -11.28 7.37 -21.09
N ASP A 216 -12.48 7.40 -21.69
CA ASP A 216 -13.07 8.64 -22.24
C ASP A 216 -14.02 9.36 -21.24
N SER A 217 -14.50 8.66 -20.20
CA SER A 217 -15.36 9.26 -19.15
C SER A 217 -14.59 9.42 -17.83
N VAL A 218 -13.58 8.57 -17.59
CA VAL A 218 -12.80 8.45 -16.35
C VAL A 218 -11.57 9.37 -16.32
N GLN A 219 -11.14 9.94 -17.45
CA GLN A 219 -10.08 10.99 -17.46
C GLN A 219 -10.42 12.18 -16.55
N SER A 220 -11.71 12.44 -16.31
CA SER A 220 -12.20 13.43 -15.34
C SER A 220 -12.30 12.91 -13.90
N TRP A 221 -12.31 11.59 -13.70
CA TRP A 221 -12.63 10.93 -12.43
C TRP A 221 -11.39 10.55 -11.61
N TRP A 222 -10.26 10.27 -12.24
CA TRP A 222 -8.99 10.08 -11.55
C TRP A 222 -8.07 11.20 -12.01
N SER A 223 -7.96 12.28 -11.23
CA SER A 223 -7.01 13.36 -11.53
C SER A 223 -5.58 12.90 -11.24
N PHE A 224 -4.96 12.23 -12.21
CA PHE A 224 -3.50 12.18 -12.33
C PHE A 224 -3.10 13.01 -13.56
N SER A 225 -2.29 14.02 -13.37
CA SER A 225 -1.84 14.90 -14.46
C SER A 225 -0.70 14.25 -15.25
N GLY A 226 -0.85 14.11 -16.58
CA GLY A 226 0.19 13.62 -17.51
C GLY A 226 -0.36 12.82 -18.69
N GLU A 227 0.45 12.62 -19.75
CA GLU A 227 0.18 11.64 -20.82
C GLU A 227 0.33 10.23 -20.24
N ARG A 228 -0.77 9.51 -20.05
CA ARG A 228 -0.79 8.25 -19.28
C ARG A 228 -0.75 6.99 -20.12
N SER A 229 -0.25 5.93 -19.50
CA SER A 229 -0.53 4.58 -19.97
C SER A 229 -1.99 4.22 -19.70
N VAL A 230 -2.66 3.59 -20.68
CA VAL A 230 -4.01 3.02 -20.52
C VAL A 230 -3.97 1.68 -19.74
N ARG A 231 -2.84 1.38 -19.09
CA ARG A 231 -2.57 0.09 -18.44
C ARG A 231 -2.19 0.31 -16.98
N ALA A 232 -2.87 -0.42 -16.09
CA ALA A 232 -2.56 -0.45 -14.68
C ALA A 232 -1.34 -1.32 -14.39
N LEU A 233 -0.42 -0.82 -13.57
CA LEU A 233 0.75 -1.56 -13.07
C LEU A 233 0.35 -2.90 -12.43
N GLY A 234 -0.71 -2.91 -11.62
CA GLY A 234 -1.23 -4.12 -10.96
C GLY A 234 -1.88 -5.15 -11.87
N ARG A 235 -2.15 -4.80 -13.14
CA ARG A 235 -2.74 -5.72 -14.12
C ARG A 235 -1.72 -6.20 -15.14
N TYR A 236 -0.79 -5.34 -15.51
CA TYR A 236 0.10 -5.56 -16.64
C TYR A 236 1.58 -5.67 -16.25
N GLY A 237 1.93 -5.36 -15.01
CA GLY A 237 3.31 -5.20 -14.60
C GLY A 237 3.92 -3.88 -15.08
N PRO A 238 5.18 -3.62 -14.71
CA PRO A 238 5.90 -2.40 -15.07
C PRO A 238 6.24 -2.37 -16.55
N GLU A 239 6.08 -1.21 -17.18
CA GLU A 239 6.40 -0.96 -18.58
C GLU A 239 7.65 -0.09 -18.71
N GLY A 240 8.76 -0.73 -19.02
CA GLY A 240 10.04 -0.04 -19.21
C GLY A 240 10.54 0.65 -17.95
N GLY A 241 11.49 1.55 -18.15
CA GLY A 241 12.17 2.29 -17.10
C GLY A 241 13.68 2.28 -17.30
N PRO A 242 14.39 3.17 -16.61
CA PRO A 242 15.83 3.26 -16.76
C PRO A 242 16.52 2.03 -16.11
N PRO A 243 17.71 1.62 -16.57
CA PRO A 243 18.36 0.38 -16.13
C PRO A 243 18.53 0.26 -14.61
N GLU A 244 18.77 1.37 -13.92
CA GLU A 244 18.91 1.46 -12.46
C GLU A 244 17.64 1.07 -11.70
N VAL A 245 16.46 1.41 -12.24
CA VAL A 245 15.17 1.02 -11.67
C VAL A 245 14.89 -0.45 -11.98
N LEU A 246 15.12 -0.87 -13.23
CA LEU A 246 14.91 -2.26 -13.66
C LEU A 246 15.78 -3.24 -12.86
N ALA A 247 17.02 -2.87 -12.51
CA ALA A 247 17.93 -3.70 -11.71
C ALA A 247 17.48 -3.91 -10.25
N LYS A 248 16.46 -3.17 -9.80
CA LYS A 248 15.90 -3.24 -8.44
C LYS A 248 14.50 -3.85 -8.39
N LEU A 249 13.93 -4.17 -9.55
CA LEU A 249 12.53 -4.49 -9.72
C LEU A 249 12.31 -6.00 -9.76
N GLU A 250 11.52 -6.49 -8.81
CA GLU A 250 11.02 -7.86 -8.72
C GLU A 250 9.56 -7.89 -9.18
N SER A 251 9.35 -7.98 -10.48
CA SER A 251 7.99 -8.05 -11.04
C SER A 251 7.53 -9.49 -11.17
N ARG A 252 6.38 -9.82 -10.58
CA ARG A 252 5.75 -11.14 -10.70
C ARG A 252 4.34 -11.01 -11.31
N MET A 253 4.01 -11.91 -12.23
CA MET A 253 2.71 -11.97 -12.90
C MET A 253 1.98 -13.27 -12.52
N ALA A 254 0.76 -13.16 -12.03
CA ALA A 254 -0.03 -14.31 -11.62
C ALA A 254 -0.27 -15.25 -12.82
N ASP A 255 -0.25 -16.56 -12.55
CA ASP A 255 -0.73 -17.55 -13.49
C ASP A 255 -2.23 -17.33 -13.74
N PRO A 256 -2.68 -17.13 -14.99
CA PRO A 256 -4.10 -16.98 -15.31
C PRO A 256 -4.96 -18.14 -14.79
N ASN A 257 -4.41 -19.36 -14.65
CA ASN A 257 -5.14 -20.51 -14.10
C ASN A 257 -5.47 -20.36 -12.61
N ARG A 258 -4.80 -19.45 -11.89
CA ARG A 258 -5.04 -19.18 -10.48
C ARG A 258 -6.20 -18.20 -10.25
N ASP A 259 -6.66 -17.52 -11.30
CA ASP A 259 -7.77 -16.55 -11.28
C ASP A 259 -7.63 -15.53 -10.14
N ILE A 260 -6.43 -14.93 -10.02
CA ILE A 260 -6.14 -13.97 -8.95
C ILE A 260 -6.83 -12.64 -9.26
N GLY A 261 -7.90 -12.36 -8.51
CA GLY A 261 -8.67 -11.14 -8.60
C GLY A 261 -8.12 -10.01 -7.72
N HIS A 262 -8.75 -8.84 -7.83
CA HIS A 262 -8.30 -7.61 -7.18
C HIS A 262 -8.14 -7.72 -5.66
N SER A 263 -9.08 -8.39 -4.99
CA SER A 263 -9.14 -8.50 -3.53
C SER A 263 -8.37 -9.70 -2.96
N ASP A 264 -7.72 -10.51 -3.81
CA ASP A 264 -7.10 -11.79 -3.40
C ASP A 264 -5.72 -11.64 -2.73
N TYR A 265 -5.18 -10.42 -2.70
CA TYR A 265 -3.87 -10.06 -2.14
C TYR A 265 -3.93 -9.69 -0.64
N LEU A 266 -5.12 -9.55 -0.07
CA LEU A 266 -5.30 -9.33 1.36
C LEU A 266 -6.28 -10.37 1.91
N PRO A 267 -6.33 -10.60 3.23
CA PRO A 267 -7.31 -11.50 3.81
C PRO A 267 -8.75 -11.05 3.45
N PRO A 268 -9.69 -11.98 3.23
CA PRO A 268 -11.05 -11.62 2.92
C PRO A 268 -11.75 -11.00 4.13
N TYR A 269 -12.66 -10.07 3.85
CA TYR A 269 -13.57 -9.46 4.82
C TYR A 269 -15.03 -9.62 4.34
N PRO A 270 -15.98 -10.01 5.21
CA PRO A 270 -15.77 -10.46 6.59
C PRO A 270 -14.93 -11.75 6.66
N PRO A 271 -14.30 -12.05 7.82
CA PRO A 271 -13.47 -13.24 7.98
C PRO A 271 -14.27 -14.53 7.77
N SER A 272 -13.63 -15.53 7.15
CA SER A 272 -14.15 -16.89 7.09
C SER A 272 -14.22 -17.52 8.49
N SER A 273 -15.04 -18.56 8.66
CA SER A 273 -15.08 -19.38 9.88
C SER A 273 -14.63 -20.82 9.56
N PRO A 274 -13.45 -21.28 10.04
CA PRO A 274 -12.45 -20.53 10.81
C PRO A 274 -11.69 -19.48 9.95
N PRO A 275 -11.05 -18.47 10.57
CA PRO A 275 -10.29 -17.47 9.83
C PRO A 275 -9.16 -18.10 9.03
N ALA A 276 -9.12 -17.85 7.72
CA ALA A 276 -7.99 -18.25 6.90
C ALA A 276 -6.73 -17.46 7.29
N HIS A 277 -5.60 -18.17 7.42
CA HIS A 277 -4.27 -17.62 7.67
C HIS A 277 -3.42 -17.54 6.39
N ARG A 278 -4.08 -17.35 5.24
CA ARG A 278 -3.45 -17.17 3.93
C ARG A 278 -4.37 -16.35 3.02
N THR A 279 -3.79 -15.58 2.09
CA THR A 279 -4.59 -14.95 1.03
C THR A 279 -4.76 -15.90 -0.15
N LYS A 280 -5.74 -15.66 -1.04
CA LYS A 280 -5.90 -16.47 -2.25
C LYS A 280 -4.71 -16.32 -3.20
N ALA A 281 -4.12 -15.13 -3.25
CA ALA A 281 -2.90 -14.85 -4.00
C ALA A 281 -1.61 -15.34 -3.32
N GLU A 282 -1.67 -15.87 -2.10
CA GLU A 282 -0.50 -16.27 -1.30
C GLU A 282 0.56 -15.15 -1.20
N SER A 283 0.07 -13.92 -1.21
CA SER A 283 0.87 -12.70 -1.24
C SER A 283 1.69 -12.54 0.04
N GLU A 284 1.18 -13.02 1.18
CA GLU A 284 1.90 -13.03 2.45
C GLU A 284 3.19 -13.87 2.39
N GLN A 285 3.24 -14.92 1.57
CA GLN A 285 4.46 -15.70 1.35
C GLN A 285 5.50 -14.85 0.63
N PHE A 286 5.14 -14.28 -0.51
CA PHE A 286 6.05 -13.46 -1.29
C PHE A 286 6.53 -12.24 -0.49
N VAL A 287 5.60 -11.51 0.14
CA VAL A 287 5.92 -10.31 0.95
C VAL A 287 6.90 -10.67 2.07
N PHE A 288 6.67 -11.77 2.78
CA PHE A 288 7.60 -12.22 3.83
C PHE A 288 9.01 -12.48 3.28
N GLU A 289 9.13 -13.20 2.17
CA GLU A 289 10.44 -13.52 1.57
C GLU A 289 11.14 -12.30 1.00
N PHE A 290 10.38 -11.43 0.32
CA PHE A 290 10.87 -10.17 -0.24
C PHE A 290 11.38 -9.23 0.84
N LEU A 291 10.63 -9.06 1.93
CA LEU A 291 11.07 -8.27 3.08
C LEU A 291 12.28 -8.94 3.77
N SER A 292 12.31 -10.26 3.87
CA SER A 292 13.44 -11.02 4.45
C SER A 292 14.70 -11.01 3.58
N ARG A 293 14.72 -10.27 2.47
CA ARG A 293 15.84 -10.17 1.53
C ARG A 293 16.27 -11.53 0.96
N ARG A 294 15.34 -12.50 0.88
CA ARG A 294 15.63 -13.77 0.21
C ARG A 294 15.97 -13.51 -1.25
N PRO A 295 17.05 -14.11 -1.79
CA PRO A 295 17.28 -14.12 -3.22
C PRO A 295 16.09 -14.82 -3.91
N ASN A 296 15.53 -14.19 -4.96
CA ASN A 296 14.41 -14.74 -5.74
C ASN A 296 13.20 -15.16 -4.89
N PRO A 297 12.51 -14.21 -4.22
CA PRO A 297 11.33 -14.52 -3.43
C PRO A 297 10.28 -15.23 -4.29
N SER A 298 9.72 -16.32 -3.74
CA SER A 298 8.71 -17.14 -4.38
C SER A 298 7.34 -16.51 -4.23
N TRP A 299 6.64 -16.38 -5.35
CA TRP A 299 5.21 -16.12 -5.34
C TRP A 299 4.47 -17.35 -5.87
N PRO A 300 3.81 -18.15 -5.01
CA PRO A 300 3.16 -19.40 -5.44
C PRO A 300 2.04 -19.21 -6.46
N ALA A 301 1.52 -17.99 -6.58
CA ALA A 301 0.54 -17.66 -7.60
C ALA A 301 1.17 -17.30 -8.96
N GLU A 302 2.48 -17.15 -9.05
CA GLU A 302 3.24 -16.95 -10.30
C GLU A 302 3.38 -18.28 -11.06
N ARG A 303 3.40 -18.22 -12.39
CA ARG A 303 3.74 -19.40 -13.20
C ARG A 303 5.10 -19.96 -12.79
N PRO A 304 5.27 -21.30 -12.71
CA PRO A 304 6.59 -21.91 -12.59
C PRO A 304 7.45 -21.67 -13.84
#